data_AF-A0A3V2WZA8-F1
#
_entry.id   AF-A0A3V2WZA8-F1
#
_cell.length_a   1.000
_cell.length_b   1.000
_cell.length_c   1.000
_cell.angle_alpha   90.00
_cell.angle_beta   90.00
_cell.angle_gamma   90.00
#
_symmetry.space_group_name_H-M   'P 1'
#
loop_
_entity.id
_entity.type
_entity.pdbx_description
1 polymer ?
#
loop_
_entity_poly.entity_id
_entity_poly.type
_entity_poly.pdbx_seq_one_letter_code
_entity_poly.pdbx_strand_id
1 'polypeptide(L)' 'MKSKKYVGFLSWLLLCALSLTPFFAQAVRSSGAWQELTEQTAAINGTPPQADSVTIPVYQGSVQLRSDAANPVAR' A
#
# COMPACT_ATOMS: atom_id res chain seq x y z
N MET A 1 26.51 -19.87 33.76
CA MET A 1 26.60 -18.39 33.63
C MET A 1 26.03 -17.81 32.33
N LYS A 2 25.77 -18.62 31.27
CA LYS A 2 25.34 -18.12 29.95
C LYS A 2 23.85 -17.69 29.91
N SER A 3 22.97 -18.34 30.67
CA SER A 3 21.52 -18.07 30.74
C SER A 3 21.17 -16.70 31.35
N LYS A 4 21.89 -16.25 32.38
CA LYS A 4 21.64 -14.95 33.04
C LYS A 4 21.74 -13.75 32.08
N LYS A 5 22.63 -13.82 31.08
CA LYS A 5 22.78 -12.77 30.05
C LYS A 5 21.60 -12.72 29.09
N TYR A 6 21.05 -13.88 28.72
CA TYR A 6 19.86 -13.96 27.86
C TYR A 6 18.59 -13.52 28.59
N VAL A 7 18.45 -13.82 29.89
CA VAL A 7 17.31 -13.35 30.67
C VAL A 7 17.32 -11.82 30.80
N GLY A 8 18.47 -11.21 31.06
CA GLY A 8 18.60 -9.76 31.08
C GLY A 8 18.32 -9.11 29.71
N PHE A 9 18.86 -9.70 28.64
CA PHE A 9 18.61 -9.24 27.28
C PHE A 9 17.13 -9.36 26.89
N LEU A 10 16.49 -10.49 27.22
CA LEU A 10 15.08 -10.73 26.94
C LEU A 10 14.18 -9.78 27.74
N SER A 11 14.54 -9.50 29.00
CA SER A 11 13.83 -8.52 29.83
C SER A 11 13.96 -7.10 29.27
N TRP A 12 15.14 -6.72 28.78
CA TRP A 12 15.33 -5.43 28.11
C TRP A 12 14.50 -5.36 26.83
N LEU A 13 14.55 -6.38 25.98
CA LEU A 13 13.77 -6.42 24.75
C LEU A 13 12.26 -6.31 25.02
N LEU A 14 11.78 -6.98 26.07
CA LEU A 14 10.40 -6.90 26.52
C LEU A 14 10.04 -5.46 26.95
N LEU A 15 10.89 -4.80 27.73
CA LEU A 15 10.68 -3.40 28.13
C LEU A 15 10.64 -2.44 26.92
N CYS A 16 11.49 -2.66 25.92
CA CYS A 16 11.46 -1.89 24.66
C CYS A 16 10.16 -2.11 23.87
N ALA A 17 9.66 -3.35 23.81
CA ALA A 17 8.40 -3.63 23.13
C ALA A 17 7.21 -2.98 23.87
N LEU A 18 7.18 -3.03 25.20
CA LEU A 18 6.11 -2.44 25.99
C LEU A 18 6.09 -0.90 25.92
N SER A 19 7.24 -0.24 25.78
CA SER A 19 7.30 1.22 25.66
C SER A 19 6.77 1.73 24.32
N LEU A 20 6.75 0.89 23.28
CA LEU A 20 6.22 1.21 21.95
C LEU A 20 4.70 1.04 21.86
N THR A 21 4.09 0.19 22.70
CA THR A 21 2.64 -0.05 22.72
C THR A 21 1.77 1.22 22.81
N PRO A 22 2.03 2.20 23.71
CA PRO A 22 1.22 3.41 23.78
C PRO A 22 1.36 4.29 22.52
N PHE A 23 2.51 4.27 21.84
CA PHE A 23 2.73 5.01 20.59
C PHE A 23 1.83 4.48 19.47
N PHE A 24 1.77 3.16 19.28
CA PHE A 24 0.86 2.56 18.29
C PHE A 24 -0.62 2.75 18.64
N ALA A 25 -0.97 2.70 19.93
CA ALA A 25 -2.32 2.99 20.37
C ALA A 25 -2.74 4.44 20.09
N GLN A 26 -1.83 5.40 20.26
CA GLN A 26 -2.05 6.80 19.89
C GLN A 26 -2.11 6.97 18.36
N ALA A 27 -1.21 6.33 17.61
CA ALA A 27 -1.21 6.37 16.15
C ALA A 27 -2.55 5.91 15.56
N VAL A 28 -3.10 4.79 16.05
CA VAL A 28 -4.43 4.28 15.64
C VAL A 28 -5.57 5.22 16.03
N ARG A 29 -5.49 5.87 17.21
CA ARG A 29 -6.51 6.83 17.64
C ARG A 29 -6.43 8.15 16.87
N SER A 30 -5.23 8.55 16.45
CA SER A 30 -4.97 9.78 15.69
C SER A 30 -5.14 9.59 14.18
N SER A 31 -5.00 8.36 13.69
CA SER A 31 -5.31 8.03 12.31
C SER A 31 -6.82 8.17 12.15
N GLY A 32 -7.26 9.14 11.35
CA GLY A 32 -8.63 9.15 10.87
C GLY A 32 -8.95 7.83 10.17
N ALA A 33 -10.24 7.54 9.99
CA ALA A 33 -10.65 6.39 9.19
C ALA A 33 -9.94 6.47 7.83
N TRP A 34 -9.30 5.38 7.40
CA TRP A 34 -8.91 5.23 6.00
C TRP A 34 -10.16 5.47 5.17
N GLN A 35 -10.03 6.31 4.15
CA GLN A 35 -11.15 6.65 3.28
C GLN A 35 -11.78 5.34 2.78
N GLU A 36 -13.04 5.13 3.12
CA GLU A 36 -13.77 3.97 2.64
C GLU A 36 -13.75 4.02 1.11
N LEU A 37 -13.47 2.88 0.46
CA LEU A 37 -13.44 2.75 -1.01
C LEU A 37 -14.86 2.81 -1.59
N THR A 38 -15.67 3.75 -1.10
CA THR A 38 -17.04 4.02 -1.55
C THR A 38 -17.15 5.50 -1.88
N GLU A 39 -16.12 6.03 -2.53
CA GLU A 39 -16.27 7.18 -3.39
C GLU A 39 -16.05 6.61 -4.79
N GLN A 40 -17.11 6.08 -5.39
CA GLN A 40 -17.22 6.20 -6.84
C GLN A 40 -16.98 7.68 -7.11
N THR A 41 -15.78 7.99 -7.60
CA THR A 41 -15.34 9.33 -8.04
C THR A 41 -16.57 10.16 -8.32
N ALA A 42 -16.84 11.15 -7.48
CA ALA A 42 -18.15 11.80 -7.38
C ALA A 42 -18.80 11.92 -8.76
N ALA A 43 -19.91 11.20 -8.96
CA ALA A 43 -20.65 11.24 -10.21
C ALA A 43 -20.97 12.70 -10.54
N ILE A 44 -20.28 13.29 -11.52
CA ILE A 44 -20.59 14.63 -11.99
C ILE A 44 -21.96 14.50 -12.67
N ASN A 45 -22.99 15.10 -12.07
CA ASN A 45 -24.37 15.03 -12.53
C ASN A 45 -24.99 13.60 -12.57
N GLY A 46 -24.64 12.72 -11.63
CA GLY A 46 -25.28 11.39 -11.54
C GLY A 46 -24.88 10.40 -12.64
N THR A 47 -23.91 10.76 -13.48
CA THR A 47 -23.25 9.80 -14.38
C THR A 47 -22.02 9.26 -13.65
N PRO A 48 -21.92 7.94 -13.39
CA PRO A 48 -20.68 7.36 -12.91
C PRO A 48 -19.57 7.79 -13.87
N PRO A 49 -18.45 8.36 -13.41
CA PRO A 49 -17.37 8.69 -14.32
C PRO A 49 -16.88 7.39 -14.91
N GLN A 50 -17.14 7.23 -16.20
CA GLN A 50 -16.46 6.23 -16.97
C GLN A 50 -15.00 6.65 -16.95
N ALA A 51 -14.13 5.78 -16.43
CA ALA A 51 -12.70 5.93 -16.67
C ALA A 51 -12.53 5.72 -18.17
N ASP A 52 -12.66 6.81 -18.94
CA ASP A 52 -12.23 6.82 -20.32
C ASP A 52 -10.76 6.42 -20.27
N SER A 53 -10.48 5.21 -20.74
CA SER A 53 -9.15 4.63 -20.70
C SER A 53 -8.19 5.68 -21.23
N VAL A 54 -7.16 6.03 -20.44
CA VAL A 54 -6.09 6.90 -20.89
C VAL A 54 -5.61 6.36 -22.23
N THR A 55 -5.89 7.10 -23.31
CA THR A 55 -5.37 6.76 -24.62
C THR A 55 -3.88 7.05 -24.55
N ILE A 56 -3.08 5.99 -24.39
CA ILE A 56 -1.63 6.10 -24.43
C ILE A 56 -1.26 6.41 -25.88
N PRO A 57 -0.69 7.58 -26.21
CA PRO A 57 -0.34 7.89 -27.59
C PRO A 57 0.72 6.90 -28.08
N VAL A 58 0.44 6.24 -29.20
CA VAL A 58 1.40 5.37 -29.89
C VAL A 58 2.16 6.23 -30.89
N TYR A 59 3.44 6.44 -30.61
CA TYR A 59 4.32 7.19 -31.51
C TYR A 59 4.70 6.34 -32.73
N GLN A 60 4.99 7.00 -33.85
CA GLN A 60 5.42 6.34 -35.08
C GLN A 60 6.63 5.43 -34.82
N GLY A 61 6.53 4.15 -35.20
CA GLY A 61 7.55 3.13 -34.94
C GLY A 61 7.42 2.41 -33.60
N SER A 62 6.45 2.78 -32.76
CA SER A 62 6.12 2.06 -31.52
C SER A 62 5.03 1.01 -31.76
N VAL A 63 5.04 -0.06 -30.95
CA VAL A 63 3.98 -1.07 -30.92
C VAL A 63 3.35 -1.08 -29.54
N GLN A 64 2.03 -0.93 -29.47
CA GLN A 64 1.31 -1.02 -28.22
C GLN A 64 1.23 -2.48 -27.78
N LEU A 65 1.85 -2.79 -26.64
CA LEU A 65 1.82 -4.12 -26.05
C LEU A 65 0.49 -4.36 -25.34
N ARG A 66 0.01 -5.60 -25.40
CA ARG A 66 -1.18 -6.00 -24.66
C ARG A 66 -0.82 -6.33 -23.22
N SER A 67 -1.61 -5.83 -22.27
CA SER A 67 -1.40 -6.06 -20.84
C SER A 67 -2.00 -7.38 -20.34
N ASP A 68 -2.90 -7.98 -21.12
CA ASP A 68 -3.61 -9.22 -20.80
C ASP A 68 -2.94 -10.48 -21.39
N ALA A 69 -1.84 -10.31 -22.12
CA ALA A 69 -1.13 -11.41 -22.77
C ALA A 69 0.38 -11.18 -22.85
N ALA A 70 1.14 -12.27 -22.97
CA ALA A 70 2.57 -12.21 -23.25
C ALA A 70 2.82 -11.72 -24.69
N ASN A 71 3.70 -10.74 -24.84
CA ASN A 71 4.04 -10.17 -26.14
C ASN A 71 5.35 -10.79 -26.65
N PRO A 72 5.40 -11.33 -27.88
CA PRO A 72 6.60 -11.96 -28.42
C PRO A 72 7.67 -10.90 -28.73
N VAL A 73 8.90 -11.15 -28.31
CA VAL A 73 10.07 -10.33 -28.67
C VAL A 73 10.86 -11.10 -29.72
N ALA A 74 10.97 -10.53 -30.93
CA ALA A 74 11.87 -11.07 -31.95
C ALA A 74 13.32 -10.90 -31.47
N ARG A 75 14.10 -11.98 -31.53
CA ARG A 75 15.52 -11.99 -31.15
C ARG A 75 16.38 -11.54 -32.32
#